data_AF-A0A9P7DDE5-F1
#
_entry.id   AF-A0A9P7DDE5-F1
#
_cell.length_a   1.000
_cell.length_b   1.000
_cell.length_c   1.000
_cell.angle_alpha   90.00
_cell.angle_beta   90.00
_cell.angle_gamma   90.00
#
_symmetry.space_group_name_H-M   'P 1'
#
loop_
_entity.id
_entity.type
_entity.pdbx_description
1 polymer ?
#
loop_
_entity_poly.entity_id
_entity_poly.type
_entity_poly.pdbx_seq_one_letter_code
_entity_poly.pdbx_strand_id
1 'polypeptide(L)'
;MSDNIKAHWQDTEVDLLLQHLIQNRAAGGDGGNFTMPTFNSAATAINDSHAIQTIGPPKTSKMVKTKWTSLKKIYNQIEIYRNVSGFHWDNVRGARIRGTAATSVWDTYVDPKVCNYNQFYCI
;
A
#
# COMPACT_ATOMS: atom_id res chain seq x y z
N MET A 1 -1.65 4.84 30.52
CA MET A 1 -2.08 4.14 29.30
C MET A 1 -1.37 4.82 28.14
N SER A 2 -0.34 4.18 27.58
CA SER A 2 0.41 4.73 26.45
C SER A 2 -0.45 4.67 25.19
N ASP A 3 -0.86 5.82 24.69
CA ASP A 3 -1.43 5.92 23.35
C ASP A 3 -0.46 5.25 22.37
N ASN A 4 -0.97 4.29 21.62
CA ASN A 4 -0.28 3.68 20.50
C ASN A 4 -0.02 4.80 19.50
N ILE A 5 1.16 5.43 19.56
CA ILE A 5 1.57 6.51 18.67
C ILE A 5 1.60 5.94 17.26
N LYS A 6 0.46 6.01 16.55
CA LYS A 6 0.35 5.64 15.16
C LYS A 6 1.30 6.55 14.40
N ALA A 7 2.20 5.95 13.63
CA ALA A 7 3.09 6.66 12.75
C ALA A 7 2.28 7.60 11.85
N HIS A 8 2.51 8.90 11.98
CA HIS A 8 1.98 9.89 11.05
C HIS A 8 2.84 9.84 9.79
N TRP A 9 2.21 9.62 8.63
CA TRP A 9 2.88 9.50 7.33
C TRP A 9 2.46 10.66 6.45
N GLN A 10 3.42 11.45 5.98
CA GLN A 10 3.21 12.41 4.90
C GLN A 10 3.30 11.73 3.54
N ASP A 11 2.60 12.27 2.55
CA ASP A 11 2.66 11.74 1.18
C ASP A 11 4.08 11.75 0.64
N THR A 12 4.86 12.80 0.94
CA THR A 12 6.29 12.90 0.61
C THR A 12 7.16 11.82 1.27
N GLU A 13 6.84 11.41 2.51
CA GLU A 13 7.52 10.29 3.18
C GLU A 13 7.14 8.95 2.52
N VAL A 14 5.91 8.82 2.05
CA VAL A 14 5.44 7.64 1.31
C VAL A 14 6.09 7.57 -0.07
N ASP A 15 6.24 8.69 -0.76
CA ASP A 15 6.91 8.78 -2.05
C ASP A 15 8.38 8.39 -1.93
N LEU A 16 9.09 8.91 -0.92
CA LEU A 16 10.47 8.50 -0.64
C LEU A 16 10.59 7.01 -0.34
N LEU A 17 9.66 6.46 0.45
CA LEU A 17 9.61 5.02 0.71
C LEU A 17 9.48 4.24 -0.60
N LEU A 18 8.50 4.59 -1.44
CA LEU A 18 8.25 3.90 -2.70
C LEU A 18 9.44 4.03 -3.65
N GLN A 19 10.02 5.22 -3.77
CA GLN A 19 11.21 5.47 -4.59
C GLN A 19 12.38 4.59 -4.14
N HIS A 20 12.65 4.55 -2.83
CA HIS A 20 13.72 3.74 -2.26
C HIS A 20 13.50 2.24 -2.54
N LEU A 21 12.26 1.75 -2.41
CA LEU A 21 11.93 0.34 -2.69
C LEU A 21 12.01 0.01 -4.19
N ILE A 22 11.65 0.93 -5.07
CA ILE A 22 11.78 0.77 -6.53
C ILE A 22 13.26 0.68 -6.92
N GLN A 23 14.11 1.54 -6.36
CA GLN A 23 15.56 1.50 -6.58
C GLN A 23 16.17 0.19 -6.09
N ASN A 24 15.63 -0.38 -5.00
CA ASN A 24 16.06 -1.65 -4.42
C ASN A 24 15.19 -2.84 -4.83
N ARG A 25 14.43 -2.74 -5.94
CA ARG A 25 13.43 -3.75 -6.33
C ARG A 25 13.98 -5.17 -6.43
N ALA A 26 15.25 -5.32 -6.85
CA ALA A 26 15.92 -6.61 -6.96
C ALA A 26 15.95 -7.37 -5.61
N ALA A 27 16.02 -6.66 -4.49
CA ALA A 27 16.01 -7.25 -3.15
C ALA A 27 14.64 -7.80 -2.72
N GLY A 28 13.55 -7.38 -3.38
CA GLY A 28 12.18 -7.83 -3.10
C GLY A 28 11.70 -8.94 -4.03
N GLY A 29 12.41 -9.21 -5.13
CA GLY A 29 11.93 -10.07 -6.22
C GLY A 29 10.62 -9.58 -6.84
N ASP A 30 10.00 -10.42 -7.68
CA ASP A 30 8.76 -10.07 -8.39
C ASP A 30 7.57 -9.85 -7.44
N GLY A 31 7.63 -10.44 -6.24
CA GLY A 31 6.59 -10.31 -5.23
C GLY A 31 6.74 -9.09 -4.31
N GLY A 32 7.80 -8.30 -4.39
CA GLY A 32 8.04 -7.19 -3.44
C GLY A 32 8.15 -7.66 -1.98
N ASN A 33 8.78 -8.81 -1.76
CA ASN A 33 9.03 -9.42 -0.45
C ASN A 33 10.36 -8.92 0.12
N PHE A 34 10.40 -7.63 0.47
CA PHE A 34 11.61 -7.01 1.01
C PHE A 34 11.97 -7.52 2.40
N THR A 35 13.27 -7.54 2.67
CA THR A 35 13.84 -7.99 3.94
C THR A 35 14.04 -6.83 4.91
N MET A 36 14.32 -7.13 6.19
CA MET A 36 14.57 -6.06 7.16
C MET A 36 15.74 -5.13 6.82
N PRO A 37 16.85 -5.60 6.25
CA PRO A 37 17.90 -4.71 5.73
C PRO A 37 17.39 -3.63 4.79
N THR A 38 16.53 -3.97 3.82
CA THR A 38 15.95 -2.98 2.91
C THR A 38 15.09 -1.96 3.65
N PHE A 39 14.27 -2.40 4.62
CA PHE A 39 13.45 -1.48 5.41
C PHE A 39 14.27 -0.62 6.37
N ASN A 40 15.41 -1.11 6.88
CA ASN A 40 16.34 -0.31 7.65
C ASN A 40 16.95 0.80 6.79
N SER A 41 17.42 0.46 5.58
CA SER A 41 17.97 1.45 4.64
C SER A 41 16.94 2.49 4.21
N ALA A 42 15.69 2.06 3.97
CA ALA A 42 14.59 2.98 3.66
C ALA A 42 14.27 3.91 4.84
N ALA A 43 14.28 3.41 6.08
CA ALA A 43 14.08 4.23 7.27
C ALA A 43 15.17 5.30 7.41
N THR A 44 16.44 4.94 7.18
CA THR A 44 17.56 5.89 7.14
C THR A 44 17.33 6.95 6.07
N ALA A 45 17.01 6.56 4.83
CA ALA A 45 16.77 7.52 3.74
C ALA A 45 15.64 8.52 4.03
N ILE A 46 14.56 8.07 4.70
CA ILE A 46 13.45 8.94 5.11
C ILE A 46 13.89 9.92 6.20
N ASN A 47 14.60 9.44 7.22
CA ASN A 47 15.01 10.26 8.37
C ASN A 47 16.15 11.24 8.04
N ASP A 48 17.04 10.87 7.12
CA ASP A 48 18.12 11.73 6.62
C ASP A 48 17.59 12.87 5.74
N SER A 49 16.39 12.68 5.18
CA SER A 49 15.66 13.73 4.48
C SER A 49 15.02 14.71 5.48
N HIS A 50 15.87 15.50 6.15
CA HIS A 50 15.50 16.48 7.18
C HIS A 50 14.44 17.51 6.74
N ALA A 51 14.28 17.73 5.43
CA ALA A 51 13.25 18.62 4.88
C ALA A 51 11.83 18.01 4.90
N ILE A 52 11.71 16.69 5.00
CA ILE A 52 10.45 15.95 4.82
C ILE A 52 9.92 15.40 6.15
N GLN A 53 10.79 15.19 7.13
CA GLN A 53 10.41 14.69 8.45
C GLN A 53 9.83 15.82 9.33
N THR A 54 8.68 16.37 8.92
CA THR A 54 8.08 17.57 9.52
C THR A 54 7.20 17.27 10.73
N ILE A 55 6.67 16.04 10.84
CA ILE A 55 5.67 15.69 11.85
C ILE A 55 5.92 14.29 12.43
N GLY A 56 6.04 14.24 13.76
CA GLY A 56 6.12 13.00 14.52
C GLY A 56 7.54 12.41 14.65
N PRO A 57 7.66 11.25 15.31
CA PRO A 57 8.96 10.65 15.58
C PRO A 57 9.64 10.12 14.30
N PRO A 58 10.98 9.94 14.33
CA PRO A 58 11.72 9.23 13.29
C PRO A 58 11.08 7.90 12.94
N LYS A 59 11.03 7.62 11.64
CA LYS A 59 10.45 6.38 11.13
C LYS A 59 11.41 5.24 11.45
N THR A 60 10.90 4.23 12.16
CA THR A 60 11.62 2.98 12.39
C THR A 60 11.41 2.01 11.24
N SER A 61 12.31 1.05 11.06
CA SER A 61 12.15 0.01 10.03
C SER A 61 10.88 -0.83 10.21
N LYS A 62 10.41 -1.02 11.46
CA LYS A 62 9.11 -1.67 11.74
C LYS A 62 7.92 -0.83 11.26
N MET A 63 7.98 0.49 11.43
CA MET A 63 6.96 1.41 10.90
C MET A 63 6.96 1.39 9.38
N VAL A 64 8.14 1.43 8.76
CA VAL A 64 8.32 1.34 7.30
C VAL A 64 7.76 0.03 6.75
N LYS A 65 8.12 -1.12 7.35
CA LYS A 65 7.58 -2.43 6.95
C LYS A 65 6.06 -2.46 7.06
N THR A 66 5.50 -1.93 8.14
CA THR A 66 4.04 -1.89 8.35
C THR A 66 3.36 -1.06 7.25
N LYS A 67 3.93 0.10 6.91
CA LYS A 67 3.43 0.96 5.84
C LYS A 67 3.52 0.28 4.47
N TRP A 68 4.65 -0.32 4.14
CA TRP A 68 4.81 -1.09 2.90
C TRP A 68 3.80 -2.23 2.78
N THR A 69 3.60 -3.03 3.83
CA THR A 69 2.62 -4.12 3.83
C THR A 69 1.22 -3.60 3.54
N SER A 70 0.84 -2.46 4.12
CA SER A 70 -0.44 -1.81 3.83
C SER A 70 -0.55 -1.34 2.37
N LEU A 71 0.49 -0.69 1.84
CA LEU A 71 0.53 -0.20 0.46
C LEU A 71 0.45 -1.36 -0.54
N LYS A 72 1.24 -2.42 -0.33
CA LYS A 72 1.23 -3.63 -1.14
C LYS A 72 -0.14 -4.30 -1.12
N LYS A 73 -0.82 -4.36 0.03
CA LYS A 73 -2.18 -4.89 0.13
C LYS A 73 -3.15 -4.09 -0.75
N ILE A 74 -3.12 -2.76 -0.67
CA ILE A 74 -3.98 -1.89 -1.49
C ILE A 74 -3.69 -2.09 -2.99
N TYR A 75 -2.41 -2.08 -3.37
CA TYR A 75 -2.00 -2.32 -4.76
C TYR A 75 -2.51 -3.66 -5.30
N ASN A 76 -2.36 -4.74 -4.53
CA ASN A 76 -2.84 -6.06 -4.93
C ASN A 76 -4.36 -6.09 -5.11
N GLN A 77 -5.12 -5.39 -4.26
CA GLN A 77 -6.58 -5.29 -4.42
C GLN A 77 -6.97 -4.54 -5.70
N ILE A 78 -6.24 -3.47 -6.03
CA ILE A 78 -6.43 -2.74 -7.29
C ILE A 78 -6.14 -3.66 -8.49
N GLU A 79 -5.05 -4.44 -8.46
CA GLU A 79 -4.72 -5.39 -9.53
C GLU A 79 -5.78 -6.49 -9.67
N ILE A 80 -6.29 -7.04 -8.57
CA ILE A 80 -7.41 -8.00 -8.59
C ILE A 80 -8.65 -7.35 -9.23
N TYR A 81 -9.01 -6.15 -8.80
CA TYR A 81 -10.15 -5.42 -9.36
C TYR A 81 -10.00 -5.21 -10.87
N ARG A 82 -8.80 -4.82 -11.33
CA ARG A 82 -8.49 -4.67 -12.76
C ARG A 82 -8.67 -5.97 -13.54
N ASN A 83 -8.25 -7.09 -12.97
CA ASN A 83 -8.33 -8.40 -13.62
C ASN A 83 -9.75 -8.97 -13.66
N VAL A 84 -10.57 -8.71 -12.63
CA VAL A 84 -11.91 -9.30 -12.50
C VAL A 84 -13.01 -8.44 -13.13
N SER A 85 -12.92 -7.12 -12.99
CA SER A 85 -14.07 -6.25 -13.27
C SER A 85 -14.26 -5.99 -14.77
N GLY A 86 -13.22 -6.14 -15.60
CA GLY A 86 -13.25 -5.67 -16.99
C GLY A 86 -13.39 -4.15 -17.13
N PHE A 87 -13.42 -3.41 -16.01
CA PHE A 87 -13.54 -1.95 -15.97
C PHE A 87 -12.17 -1.27 -15.97
N HIS A 88 -12.20 -0.03 -16.44
CA HIS A 88 -11.03 0.83 -16.55
C HIS A 88 -10.65 1.42 -15.17
N TRP A 89 -9.52 1.00 -14.61
CA TRP A 89 -8.82 1.73 -13.56
C TRP A 89 -7.84 2.72 -14.18
N ASP A 90 -7.96 3.99 -13.79
CA ASP A 90 -7.08 5.09 -14.18
C ASP A 90 -6.27 5.54 -12.94
N ASN A 91 -4.95 5.70 -13.06
CA ASN A 91 -4.10 6.09 -11.91
C ASN A 91 -4.34 7.52 -11.41
N VAL A 92 -5.02 8.36 -12.18
CA VAL A 92 -5.42 9.74 -11.86
C VAL A 92 -6.87 9.79 -11.36
N ARG A 93 -7.77 8.97 -11.94
CA ARG A 93 -9.23 9.05 -11.70
C ARG A 93 -9.81 7.84 -10.95
N GLY A 94 -8.98 6.87 -10.58
CA GLY A 94 -9.37 5.62 -9.94
C GLY A 94 -10.25 4.75 -10.83
N ALA A 95 -11.15 3.99 -10.20
CA ALA A 95 -12.10 3.13 -10.91
C ALA A 95 -13.18 3.89 -11.71
N ARG A 96 -13.30 5.22 -11.54
CA ARG A 96 -14.26 6.10 -12.21
C ARG A 96 -15.66 5.45 -12.39
N ILE A 97 -16.17 4.83 -11.33
CA ILE A 97 -17.45 4.11 -11.29
C ILE A 97 -18.56 5.10 -11.67
N ARG A 98 -19.11 4.95 -12.86
CA ARG A 98 -20.21 5.78 -13.37
C ARG A 98 -21.22 4.91 -14.11
N GLY A 99 -22.50 5.15 -13.85
CA GLY A 99 -23.60 4.39 -14.42
C GLY A 99 -23.94 3.13 -13.62
N THR A 100 -25.18 2.66 -13.77
CA THR A 100 -25.78 1.56 -12.99
C THR A 100 -25.05 0.23 -13.12
N ALA A 101 -24.45 -0.07 -14.27
CA ALA A 101 -23.67 -1.29 -14.48
C ALA A 101 -22.36 -1.32 -13.65
N ALA A 102 -21.66 -0.18 -13.56
CA ALA A 102 -20.43 -0.09 -12.78
C ALA A 102 -20.72 -0.13 -11.28
N THR A 103 -21.84 0.45 -10.84
CA THR A 103 -22.33 0.34 -9.46
C THR A 103 -22.65 -1.11 -9.10
N SER A 104 -23.35 -1.85 -9.96
CA SER A 104 -23.67 -3.26 -9.71
C SER A 104 -22.44 -4.17 -9.56
N VAL A 105 -21.36 -3.90 -10.30
CA VAL A 105 -20.10 -4.64 -10.16
C VAL A 105 -19.35 -4.26 -8.88
N TRP A 106 -19.38 -2.98 -8.51
CA TRP A 106 -18.87 -2.54 -7.21
C TRP A 106 -19.61 -3.21 -6.05
N ASP A 107 -20.94 -3.22 -6.09
CA ASP A 107 -21.79 -3.84 -5.07
C ASP A 107 -21.52 -5.35 -4.97
N THR A 108 -21.30 -6.03 -6.09
CA THR A 108 -20.91 -7.45 -6.12
C THR A 108 -19.52 -7.67 -5.50
N TYR A 109 -18.56 -6.77 -5.78
CA TYR A 109 -17.21 -6.86 -5.23
C TYR A 109 -17.16 -6.62 -3.71
N VAL A 110 -17.96 -5.68 -3.21
CA VAL A 110 -18.03 -5.37 -1.76
C VAL A 110 -19.01 -6.26 -0.99
N ASP A 111 -19.79 -7.12 -1.67
CA ASP A 111 -20.70 -8.05 -1.03
C ASP A 111 -19.92 -9.01 -0.11
N PRO A 112 -20.24 -9.05 1.21
CA PRO A 112 -19.62 -9.97 2.17
C PRO A 112 -19.69 -11.45 1.77
N LYS A 113 -20.68 -11.86 0.96
CA LYS A 113 -20.86 -13.24 0.48
C LYS A 113 -19.85 -13.61 -0.60
N VAL A 114 -19.48 -12.66 -1.47
CA VAL A 114 -18.45 -12.83 -2.51
C VAL A 114 -17.06 -12.75 -1.88
N CYS A 115 -16.87 -11.85 -0.90
CA CYS A 115 -15.63 -11.74 -0.12
C CYS A 115 -15.31 -13.03 0.69
N ASN A 116 -16.31 -13.83 1.07
CA ASN A 116 -16.13 -15.09 1.81
C ASN A 116 -15.90 -16.33 0.93
N TYR A 117 -16.18 -16.30 -0.38
CA TYR A 117 -16.01 -17.48 -1.25
C TYR A 117 -14.54 -17.76 -1.63
N ASN A 118 -13.64 -16.80 -1.39
CA ASN A 118 -12.18 -16.92 -1.62
C ASN A 118 -11.37 -17.10 -0.33
N GLN A 119 -11.98 -17.66 0.73
CA GLN A 119 -11.34 -17.85 2.04
C GLN A 119 -10.17 -18.88 2.08
N PHE A 120 -9.66 -19.34 0.93
CA PHE A 120 -8.36 -20.02 0.88
C PHE A 120 -7.16 -19.09 0.74
N TYR A 121 -7.34 -17.77 0.61
CA TYR A 121 -6.24 -16.81 0.72
C TYR A 121 -6.63 -15.51 1.46
N CYS A 122 -6.81 -15.62 2.78
CA CYS A 122 -6.71 -14.59 3.83
C CYS A 122 -7.01 -15.37 5.14
N ILE A 123 -6.05 -15.83 5.95
CA ILE A 123 -4.92 -15.20 6.65
C ILE A 123 -3.81 -16.25 6.78
#